data_AF-T1B9X1-F1
#
_entry.id   AF-T1B9X1-F1
#
_cell.length_a   1.000
_cell.length_b   1.000
_cell.length_c   1.000
_cell.angle_alpha   90.00
_cell.angle_beta   90.00
_cell.angle_gamma   90.00
#
_symmetry.space_group_name_H-M   'P 1'
#
loop_
_entity.id
_entity.type
_entity.pdbx_description
1 polymer ?
#
loop_
_entity_poly.entity_id
_entity_poly.type
_entity_poly.pdbx_seq_one_letter_code
_entity_poly.pdbx_strand_id
1 'polypeptide(L)'
;SPPATPTFCSPRRNPPIYLECKTYNLDNVATTQRSFYLSPPLAKVTRDAFHLLLAFQTEKKSGRFFPTKFRLLSIEALPLDLKHEFNQNNRVLYSSCPTIAEGVP
;
A
#
# COMPACT_ATOMS: atom_id res chain seq x y z
N SER A 1 36.37 19.17 -3.56
CA SER A 1 36.35 17.77 -3.10
C SER A 1 35.46 16.98 -4.04
N PRO A 2 35.94 15.94 -4.73
CA PRO A 2 35.06 15.13 -5.55
C PRO A 2 34.13 14.32 -4.63
N PRO A 3 32.84 14.14 -4.98
CA PRO A 3 31.98 13.24 -4.25
C PRO A 3 32.47 11.80 -4.45
N ALA A 4 32.50 11.04 -3.36
CA ALA A 4 32.89 9.65 -3.34
C ALA A 4 32.06 8.85 -4.38
N THR A 5 32.75 8.27 -5.35
CA THR A 5 32.21 7.28 -6.28
C THR A 5 31.82 6.02 -5.49
N PRO A 6 30.61 5.46 -5.65
CA PRO A 6 30.29 4.18 -5.06
C PRO A 6 31.02 3.06 -5.80
N THR A 7 32.10 2.58 -5.18
CA THR A 7 32.87 1.41 -5.57
C THR A 7 32.12 0.12 -5.20
N PHE A 8 31.13 -0.29 -6.01
CA PHE A 8 30.78 -1.71 -6.24
C PHE A 8 29.76 -1.84 -7.38
N CYS A 9 30.24 -2.07 -8.62
CA CYS A 9 29.38 -2.48 -9.73
C CYS A 9 29.32 -4.01 -9.74
N SER A 10 28.32 -4.59 -9.09
CA SER A 10 27.98 -6.01 -9.29
C SER A 10 27.23 -6.14 -10.62
N PRO A 11 27.66 -7.00 -11.56
CA PRO A 11 27.08 -7.13 -12.90
C PRO A 11 25.69 -7.82 -12.90
N ARG A 12 25.03 -7.93 -11.75
CA ARG A 12 23.68 -8.48 -11.68
C ARG A 12 22.69 -7.42 -12.13
N ARG A 13 22.46 -7.35 -13.45
CA ARG A 13 21.28 -6.73 -14.09
C ARG A 13 20.00 -7.49 -13.69
N ASN A 14 19.70 -7.56 -12.40
CA ASN A 14 18.38 -8.01 -11.98
C ASN A 14 17.52 -6.75 -11.80
N PRO A 15 16.30 -6.72 -12.38
CA PRO A 15 15.37 -5.63 -12.12
C PRO A 15 15.12 -5.55 -10.61
N PRO A 16 14.90 -4.34 -10.05
CA PRO A 16 14.56 -4.20 -8.65
C PRO A 16 13.29 -4.98 -8.31
N ILE A 17 13.13 -5.35 -7.04
CA ILE A 17 11.93 -6.02 -6.55
C ILE A 17 11.28 -5.09 -5.54
N TYR A 18 10.02 -4.72 -5.78
CA TYR A 18 9.18 -4.07 -4.79
C TYR A 18 8.49 -5.15 -3.97
N LEU A 19 8.78 -5.19 -2.66
CA LEU A 19 8.16 -6.13 -1.74
C LEU A 19 7.24 -5.39 -0.77
N GLU A 20 5.96 -5.74 -0.77
CA GLU A 20 5.00 -5.29 0.24
C GLU A 20 4.72 -6.41 1.24
N CYS A 21 4.50 -6.04 2.50
CA CYS A 21 4.16 -6.97 3.57
C CYS A 21 2.79 -6.63 4.13
N LYS A 22 1.93 -7.66 4.27
CA LYS A 22 0.60 -7.52 4.88
C LYS A 22 0.30 -8.65 5.84
N THR A 23 -0.58 -8.35 6.79
CA THR A 23 -1.21 -9.35 7.65
C THR A 23 -2.69 -9.46 7.31
N TYR A 24 -3.27 -10.65 7.46
CA TYR A 24 -4.71 -10.87 7.32
C TYR A 24 -5.20 -11.90 8.35
N ASN A 25 -6.43 -11.72 8.83
CA ASN A 25 -7.13 -12.74 9.62
C ASN A 25 -8.06 -13.54 8.70
N LEU A 26 -8.20 -14.85 8.92
CA LEU A 26 -9.13 -15.70 8.17
C LEU A 26 -10.56 -15.19 8.23
N ASP A 27 -10.99 -14.69 9.39
CA ASP A 27 -12.35 -14.15 9.58
C ASP A 27 -12.66 -13.00 8.62
N ASN A 28 -11.63 -12.29 8.15
CA ASN A 28 -11.75 -11.12 7.28
C ASN A 28 -11.19 -11.35 5.88
N VAL A 29 -10.75 -12.56 5.54
CA VAL A 29 -10.10 -12.85 4.25
C VAL A 29 -11.06 -12.68 3.07
N ALA A 30 -12.36 -12.84 3.30
CA ALA A 30 -13.41 -12.65 2.31
C ALA A 30 -13.90 -11.19 2.20
N THR A 31 -13.39 -10.28 3.03
CA THR A 31 -13.80 -8.87 2.98
C THR A 31 -12.98 -8.09 1.96
N THR A 32 -13.61 -7.14 1.28
CA THR A 32 -12.95 -6.23 0.32
C THR A 32 -12.19 -5.14 1.06
N GLN A 33 -11.07 -5.50 1.71
CA GLN A 33 -10.15 -4.50 2.24
C GLN A 33 -9.31 -3.93 1.11
N ARG A 34 -9.14 -2.61 1.09
CA ARG A 34 -8.32 -1.95 0.07
C ARG A 34 -6.89 -2.47 0.11
N SER A 35 -6.46 -3.03 -1.01
CA SER A 35 -5.13 -3.61 -1.13
C SER A 35 -4.07 -2.57 -1.44
N PHE A 36 -4.34 -1.60 -2.31
CA PHE A 36 -3.35 -0.60 -2.69
C PHE A 36 -4.00 0.78 -2.87
N TYR A 37 -3.25 1.85 -2.59
CA TYR A 37 -3.65 3.22 -2.89
C TYR A 37 -2.78 3.75 -4.02
N LEU A 38 -3.43 4.24 -5.08
CA LEU A 38 -2.77 5.03 -6.09
C LEU A 38 -2.59 6.45 -5.54
N SER A 39 -1.35 6.89 -5.34
CA SER A 39 -1.03 8.21 -4.74
C SER A 39 -0.12 9.08 -5.62
N PRO A 40 -0.60 9.62 -6.75
CA PRO A 40 0.14 10.63 -7.52
C PRO A 40 0.14 11.95 -6.73
N PRO A 41 1.26 12.72 -6.64
CA PRO A 41 2.57 12.58 -7.28
C PRO A 41 3.62 11.77 -6.48
N LEU A 42 3.25 11.24 -5.31
CA LEU A 42 4.13 10.54 -4.36
C LEU A 42 4.20 9.03 -4.64
N ALA A 43 4.26 8.65 -5.93
CA ALA A 43 4.28 7.24 -6.31
C ALA A 43 5.53 6.55 -5.74
N LYS A 44 5.32 5.53 -4.90
CA LYS A 44 6.41 4.72 -4.31
C LYS A 44 7.04 3.76 -5.33
N VAL A 45 6.33 3.48 -6.41
CA VAL A 45 6.78 2.70 -7.56
C VAL A 45 7.30 3.67 -8.61
N THR A 46 8.57 3.56 -8.98
CA THR A 46 9.26 4.55 -9.84
C THR A 46 10.00 3.92 -11.02
N ARG A 47 10.07 2.59 -11.07
CA ARG A 47 10.78 1.82 -12.09
C ARG A 47 10.02 0.55 -12.38
N ASP A 48 10.20 0.02 -13.59
CA ASP A 48 9.74 -1.32 -13.93
C ASP A 48 10.53 -2.38 -13.12
N ALA A 49 9.81 -3.36 -12.58
CA ALA A 49 10.28 -4.19 -11.47
C ALA A 49 9.32 -5.36 -11.21
N PHE A 50 9.81 -6.40 -10.54
CA PHE A 50 8.90 -7.40 -9.97
C PHE A 50 8.20 -6.82 -8.74
N HIS A 51 6.88 -6.97 -8.69
CA HIS A 51 6.08 -6.56 -7.54
C HIS A 51 5.57 -7.79 -6.79
N LEU A 52 6.04 -7.95 -5.56
CA LEU A 52 5.71 -9.09 -4.71
C LEU A 52 4.95 -8.63 -3.47
N LEU A 53 3.95 -9.42 -3.06
CA LEU A 53 3.25 -9.28 -1.79
C LEU A 53 3.53 -10.49 -0.91
N LEU A 54 4.13 -10.25 0.25
CA LEU A 54 4.25 -11.21 1.33
C LEU A 54 3.10 -11.03 2.31
N ALA A 55 2.17 -11.99 2.34
CA ALA A 55 0.98 -11.95 3.17
C ALA A 55 1.07 -12.98 4.31
N PHE A 56 1.02 -12.52 5.55
CA PHE A 56 0.97 -13.36 6.74
C PHE A 56 -0.46 -13.53 7.24
N GLN A 57 -0.91 -14.78 7.33
CA GLN A 57 -2.11 -15.09 8.11
C GLN A 57 -1.77 -14.90 9.59
N THR A 58 -2.58 -14.14 10.33
CA THR A 58 -2.40 -13.93 11.76
C THR A 58 -3.60 -14.41 12.56
N GLU A 59 -3.33 -14.99 13.74
CA GLU A 59 -4.33 -15.36 14.74
C GLU A 59 -4.14 -14.55 16.01
N LYS A 60 -5.24 -14.12 16.64
CA LYS A 60 -5.18 -13.43 17.93
C LYS A 60 -5.27 -14.43 19.07
N LYS A 61 -4.22 -14.54 19.89
CA LYS A 61 -4.16 -15.40 21.09
C LYS A 61 -3.77 -14.55 22.29
N SER A 62 -4.58 -14.59 23.35
CA SER A 62 -4.34 -13.83 24.58
C SER A 62 -4.03 -12.34 24.35
N GLY A 63 -4.76 -11.70 23.43
CA GLY A 63 -4.58 -10.29 23.10
C GLY A 63 -3.43 -9.97 22.14
N ARG A 64 -2.61 -10.94 21.74
CA ARG A 64 -1.47 -10.76 20.81
C ARG A 64 -1.72 -11.44 19.48
N PHE A 65 -1.14 -10.90 18.40
CA PHE A 65 -1.23 -11.50 17.06
C PHE A 65 -0.01 -12.36 16.77
N PHE A 66 -0.24 -13.57 16.27
CA PHE A 66 0.82 -14.51 15.89
C PHE A 66 0.66 -14.91 14.43
N PRO A 67 1.72 -14.85 13.61
CA PRO A 67 1.67 -15.35 12.24
C PRO A 67 1.56 -16.88 12.26
N THR A 68 0.64 -17.44 11.48
CA THR A 68 0.43 -18.89 11.39
C THR A 68 0.75 -19.47 10.02
N LYS A 69 0.64 -18.66 8.96
CA LYS A 69 0.97 -19.03 7.57
C LYS A 69 1.48 -17.81 6.81
N PHE A 70 2.26 -18.03 5.76
CA PHE A 70 2.63 -16.97 4.82
C PHE A 70 2.31 -17.38 3.38
N ARG A 71 2.08 -16.39 2.52
CA ARG A 71 1.99 -16.54 1.06
C ARG A 71 2.83 -15.46 0.40
N LEU A 72 3.58 -15.83 -0.62
CA LEU A 72 4.28 -14.89 -1.49
C LEU A 72 3.56 -14.86 -2.84
N LEU A 73 3.10 -13.69 -3.25
CA LEU A 73 2.29 -13.49 -4.45
C LEU A 73 3.01 -12.52 -5.38
N SER A 74 3.00 -12.79 -6.69
CA SER A 74 3.24 -11.74 -7.68
C SER A 74 1.94 -10.95 -7.85
N ILE A 75 2.01 -9.63 -7.68
CA ILE A 75 0.82 -8.78 -7.82
C ILE A 75 0.58 -8.33 -9.27
N GLU A 76 1.52 -8.61 -10.18
CA GLU A 76 1.38 -8.33 -11.62
C GLU A 76 0.16 -9.04 -12.23
N ALA A 77 -0.15 -10.25 -11.75
CA ALA A 77 -1.25 -11.06 -12.24
C ALA A 77 -2.55 -10.87 -11.46
N LEU A 78 -2.58 -9.99 -10.46
CA LEU A 78 -3.79 -9.76 -9.66
C LEU A 78 -4.71 -8.76 -10.40
N PRO A 79 -5.97 -9.12 -10.68
CA PRO A 79 -6.92 -8.15 -11.21
C PRO A 79 -7.14 -7.04 -10.18
N LEU A 80 -6.86 -5.80 -10.59
CA LEU A 80 -7.01 -4.62 -9.73
C LEU A 80 -8.33 -3.93 -10.07
N ASP A 81 -9.12 -3.64 -9.03
CA ASP A 81 -10.24 -2.71 -9.11
C ASP A 81 -9.77 -1.34 -8.57
N LEU A 82 -9.70 -0.35 -9.46
CA LEU A 82 -9.20 0.97 -9.13
C LEU A 82 -10.34 1.85 -8.64
N LYS A 83 -10.46 1.98 -7.32
CA LYS A 83 -11.35 2.98 -6.71
C LYS A 83 -10.65 4.34 -6.68
N HIS A 84 -11.08 5.25 -7.55
CA HIS A 84 -10.68 6.66 -7.49
C HIS A 84 -11.40 7.32 -6.31
N GLU A 85 -10.66 7.63 -5.24
CA GLU A 85 -11.20 8.38 -4.11
C GLU A 85 -10.65 9.79 -4.10
N PHE A 86 -11.55 10.78 -4.06
CA PHE A 86 -11.20 12.16 -3.79
C PHE A 86 -11.04 12.32 -2.28
N ASN A 87 -9.80 12.41 -1.80
CA ASN A 87 -9.51 12.70 -0.41
C ASN A 87 -9.46 14.22 -0.21
N GLN A 88 -10.26 14.74 0.72
CA GLN A 88 -10.22 16.12 1.18
C GLN A 88 -10.07 16.15 2.71
N ASN A 89 -9.45 17.19 3.24
CA ASN A 89 -9.29 17.35 4.69
C ASN A 89 -10.60 17.88 5.29
N ASN A 90 -11.09 17.28 6.38
CA ASN A 90 -12.27 17.76 7.12
C ASN A 90 -12.20 19.25 7.43
N ARG A 91 -11.01 19.78 7.75
CA ARG A 91 -10.81 21.21 8.00
C ARG A 91 -11.19 22.08 6.79
N VAL A 92 -10.91 21.61 5.58
CA VAL A 92 -11.26 22.31 4.33
C VAL A 92 -12.72 22.04 3.97
N LEU A 93 -13.19 20.81 4.18
CA LEU A 93 -14.57 20.40 3.90
C LEU A 93 -15.61 21.23 4.69
N TYR A 94 -15.31 21.56 5.95
CA TYR A 94 -16.16 22.37 6.82
C TYR A 94 -15.71 23.84 6.93
N SER A 95 -14.86 24.30 6.01
CA SER A 95 -14.53 25.72 5.92
C SER A 95 -15.68 26.49 5.24
N SER A 96 -15.78 27.79 5.50
CA SER A 96 -16.88 28.65 5.04
C SER A 96 -17.03 28.75 3.51
N CYS A 97 -16.07 28.23 2.75
CA CYS A 97 -16.02 28.32 1.29
C CYS A 97 -15.79 26.89 0.76
N PRO A 98 -16.84 26.05 0.82
CA PRO A 98 -17.81 26.00 -0.27
C PRO A 98 -19.26 25.76 0.19
N THR A 99 -19.64 26.17 1.40
CA THR A 99 -20.98 25.88 1.94
C THR A 99 -22.08 26.57 1.13
N ILE A 100 -22.95 25.78 0.49
CA ILE A 100 -24.06 26.26 -0.34
C ILE A 100 -25.35 26.44 0.48
N ALA A 101 -25.51 25.67 1.55
CA ALA A 101 -26.62 25.80 2.51
C ALA A 101 -26.23 25.14 3.85
N GLU A 102 -26.81 25.63 4.94
CA GLU A 102 -26.67 25.09 6.30
C GLU A 102 -28.06 25.07 6.96
N GLY A 103 -28.35 24.03 7.73
CA GLY A 103 -29.64 23.85 8.39
C GLY A 103 -29.46 23.30 9.79
N VAL A 104 -30.35 23.71 10.69
CA VAL A 104 -30.45 23.21 12.07
C VAL A 104 -31.70 22.32 12.13
N PRO A 105 -31.71 21.20 12.89
CA PRO A 105 -32.89 20.35 13.01
C PRO A 105 -34.15 21.11 13.45
#